data_AF-A0A388JNH2-F1
#
_entry.id   AF-A0A388JNH2-F1
#
_cell.length_a   1.000
_cell.length_b   1.000
_cell.length_c   1.000
_cell.angle_alpha   90.00
_cell.angle_beta   90.00
_cell.angle_gamma   90.00
#
_symmetry.space_group_name_H-M   'P 1'
#
loop_
_entity.id
_entity.type
_entity.pdbx_description
1 polymer ?
#
loop_
_entity_poly.entity_id
_entity_poly.type
_entity_poly.pdbx_seq_one_letter_code
_entity_poly.pdbx_strand_id
1 'polypeptide(L)'
;MPLATSCTWTRYRPQGLHCSFRVVLQGHAIKDVQVIAEIAYRQLHGDAREHVDLYINAFKGFYSDQSDFPTAAAWADFLPSVGISAFSDWHFIDQPILDSDLLNTTTAPEPSQENIVWALNHCYKTLQFSGAGDIWGRALMLRFLIHLVGDIHQPLHCVNRYSKSNIQKGGDHRGQDIMLKNSHIVTVKDLHNFW
;
A
#
# COMPACT_ATOMS: atom_id res chain seq x y z
N MET A 1 -34.01 -11.97 -8.95
CA MET A 1 -34.29 -10.78 -9.80
C MET A 1 -32.98 -10.04 -9.97
N PRO A 2 -32.41 -9.94 -11.19
CA PRO A 2 -31.15 -9.23 -11.37
C PRO A 2 -31.41 -7.72 -11.48
N LEU A 3 -30.70 -6.93 -10.68
CA LEU A 3 -30.61 -5.49 -10.86
C LEU A 3 -29.69 -5.24 -12.07
N ALA A 4 -30.29 -4.78 -13.17
CA ALA A 4 -29.56 -4.33 -14.34
C ALA A 4 -28.99 -2.92 -14.09
N THR A 5 -27.70 -2.74 -14.30
CA THR A 5 -27.06 -1.43 -14.45
C THR A 5 -26.90 -1.16 -15.94
N SER A 6 -27.81 -0.37 -16.52
CA SER A 6 -27.63 0.17 -17.88
C SER A 6 -26.88 1.51 -17.81
N CYS A 7 -25.76 1.61 -18.51
CA CYS A 7 -25.02 2.85 -18.71
C CYS A 7 -25.33 3.38 -20.12
N THR A 8 -26.08 4.48 -20.22
CA THR A 8 -26.33 5.18 -21.49
C THR A 8 -25.40 6.37 -21.63
N TRP A 9 -24.57 6.37 -22.68
CA TRP A 9 -23.71 7.49 -23.05
C TRP A 9 -24.49 8.51 -23.89
N THR A 10 -24.69 9.72 -23.37
CA THR A 10 -25.11 10.88 -24.17
C THR A 10 -23.92 11.84 -24.38
N ARG A 11 -23.67 12.19 -25.65
CA ARG A 11 -22.58 13.08 -26.10
C ARG A 11 -22.67 14.51 -25.52
N TYR A 12 -21.66 14.86 -24.73
CA TYR A 12 -20.79 16.06 -24.79
C TYR A 12 -21.35 17.48 -25.12
N ARG A 13 -21.34 18.38 -24.11
CA ARG A 13 -20.83 19.80 -24.09
C ARG A 13 -21.25 20.50 -22.76
N PRO A 14 -20.61 21.60 -22.31
CA PRO A 14 -19.36 21.64 -21.55
C PRO A 14 -19.49 22.17 -20.09
N GLN A 15 -18.60 21.68 -19.24
CA GLN A 15 -18.01 22.32 -18.04
C GLN A 15 -18.91 22.64 -16.84
N GLY A 16 -18.80 21.78 -15.82
CA GLY A 16 -19.14 22.11 -14.43
C GLY A 16 -19.75 20.98 -13.62
N LEU A 17 -19.18 19.77 -13.63
CA LEU A 17 -19.60 18.70 -12.71
C LEU A 17 -18.52 18.47 -11.65
N HIS A 18 -18.74 19.06 -10.46
CA HIS A 18 -18.14 18.55 -9.24
C HIS A 18 -18.71 17.16 -8.98
N CYS A 19 -17.92 16.13 -9.26
CA CYS A 19 -18.20 14.78 -8.79
C CYS A 19 -17.57 14.63 -7.41
N SER A 20 -18.34 14.85 -6.34
CA SER A 20 -17.91 14.48 -5.00
C SER A 20 -18.16 13.00 -4.78
N PHE A 21 -17.15 12.17 -5.00
CA PHE A 21 -17.12 10.81 -4.47
C PHE A 21 -16.98 10.92 -2.95
N ARG A 22 -18.08 10.70 -2.22
CA ARG A 22 -18.06 10.57 -0.76
C ARG A 22 -17.85 9.10 -0.42
N VAL A 23 -16.59 8.65 -0.42
CA VAL A 23 -16.23 7.38 0.21
C VAL A 23 -16.28 7.61 1.72
N VAL A 24 -17.18 6.91 2.42
CA VAL A 24 -17.16 6.87 3.89
C VAL A 24 -16.02 5.94 4.28
N LEU A 25 -14.85 6.54 4.53
CA LEU A 25 -13.62 5.88 4.89
C LEU A 25 -13.59 5.62 6.41
N GLN A 26 -14.24 4.54 6.84
CA GLN A 26 -13.81 3.84 8.05
C GLN A 26 -12.81 2.76 7.62
N GLY A 27 -11.54 2.89 8.05
CA GLY A 27 -10.42 1.98 7.75
C GLY A 27 -9.52 2.39 6.58
N HIS A 28 -9.01 3.63 6.57
CA HIS A 28 -8.33 4.29 5.43
C HIS A 28 -7.26 3.44 4.71
N ALA A 29 -6.19 2.98 5.39
CA ALA A 29 -5.06 2.31 4.72
C ALA A 29 -5.45 1.03 3.93
N ILE A 30 -6.32 0.19 4.49
CA ILE A 30 -6.74 -1.08 3.87
C ILE A 30 -7.48 -0.86 2.55
N LYS A 31 -8.18 0.27 2.39
CA LYS A 31 -9.02 0.51 1.21
C LYS A 31 -8.22 1.04 0.02
N ASP A 32 -7.13 1.77 0.26
CA ASP A 32 -6.40 2.43 -0.83
C ASP A 32 -5.59 1.43 -1.67
N VAL A 33 -4.91 0.49 -1.02
CA VAL A 33 -4.20 -0.60 -1.71
C VAL A 33 -5.16 -1.49 -2.52
N GLN A 34 -6.39 -1.70 -2.03
CA GLN A 34 -7.43 -2.45 -2.75
C GLN A 34 -7.91 -1.70 -3.99
N VAL A 35 -8.05 -0.37 -3.94
CA VAL A 35 -8.41 0.47 -5.10
C VAL A 35 -7.30 0.42 -6.15
N ILE A 36 -6.03 0.54 -5.75
CA ILE A 36 -4.89 0.43 -6.66
C ILE A 36 -4.87 -0.95 -7.33
N ALA A 37 -5.06 -2.01 -6.56
CA ALA A 37 -5.13 -3.37 -7.08
C ALA A 37 -6.31 -3.59 -8.02
N GLU A 38 -7.49 -3.04 -7.74
CA GLU A 38 -8.66 -3.10 -8.63
C GLU A 38 -8.38 -2.38 -9.97
N ILE A 39 -7.75 -1.20 -9.93
CA ILE A 39 -7.35 -0.48 -11.15
C ILE A 39 -6.37 -1.32 -11.95
N ALA A 40 -5.34 -1.88 -11.31
CA ALA A 40 -4.36 -2.75 -11.96
C ALA A 40 -5.00 -3.99 -12.59
N TYR A 41 -5.90 -4.66 -11.86
CA TYR A 41 -6.58 -5.87 -12.31
C TYR A 41 -7.42 -5.64 -13.57
N ARG A 42 -8.08 -4.48 -13.68
CA ARG A 42 -8.84 -4.10 -14.88
C ARG A 42 -7.97 -3.91 -16.13
N GLN A 43 -6.68 -3.65 -15.96
CA GLN A 43 -5.71 -3.53 -17.06
C GLN A 43 -5.00 -4.86 -17.39
N LEU A 44 -5.21 -5.92 -16.60
CA LEU A 44 -4.61 -7.23 -16.88
C LEU A 44 -5.39 -7.98 -17.97
N HIS A 45 -4.64 -8.54 -18.92
CA HIS A 45 -5.17 -9.31 -20.05
C HIS A 45 -4.27 -10.51 -20.37
N GLY A 46 -4.83 -11.52 -21.05
CA GLY A 46 -4.12 -12.72 -21.49
C GLY A 46 -3.42 -13.47 -20.36
N ASP A 47 -2.25 -14.03 -20.66
CA ASP A 47 -1.43 -14.84 -19.75
C ASP A 47 -1.17 -14.16 -18.40
N ALA A 48 -1.01 -12.83 -18.37
CA ALA A 48 -0.76 -12.11 -17.13
C ALA A 48 -1.94 -12.22 -16.15
N ARG A 49 -3.18 -12.14 -16.67
CA ARG A 49 -4.38 -12.29 -15.86
C ARG A 49 -4.57 -13.72 -15.38
N GLU A 50 -4.32 -14.69 -16.25
CA GLU A 50 -4.43 -16.11 -15.90
C GLU A 50 -3.45 -16.52 -14.80
N HIS A 51 -2.18 -16.08 -14.89
CA HIS A 51 -1.19 -16.35 -13.85
C HIS A 51 -1.54 -15.69 -12.52
N VAL A 52 -2.02 -14.45 -12.56
CA VAL A 52 -2.46 -13.74 -11.37
C VAL A 52 -3.64 -14.46 -10.71
N ASP A 53 -4.66 -14.84 -11.47
CA ASP A 53 -5.83 -15.54 -10.95
C ASP A 53 -5.42 -16.90 -10.36
N LEU A 54 -4.51 -17.64 -11.02
CA LEU A 54 -3.95 -18.89 -10.50
C LEU A 54 -3.30 -18.69 -9.14
N TYR A 55 -2.44 -17.67 -9.00
CA TYR A 55 -1.71 -17.39 -7.77
C TYR A 55 -2.62 -16.92 -6.63
N ILE A 56 -3.57 -16.03 -6.90
CA ILE A 56 -4.54 -15.59 -5.89
C ILE A 56 -5.37 -16.77 -5.37
N ASN A 57 -5.81 -17.66 -6.26
CA ASN A 57 -6.62 -18.82 -5.91
C ASN A 57 -5.86 -19.85 -5.03
N ALA A 58 -4.53 -19.90 -5.09
CA ALA A 58 -3.73 -20.80 -4.24
C ALA A 58 -4.00 -20.57 -2.74
N PHE A 59 -4.27 -19.32 -2.33
CA PHE A 59 -4.49 -18.95 -0.93
C PHE A 59 -5.97 -18.85 -0.51
N LYS A 60 -6.91 -19.07 -1.44
CA LYS A 60 -8.35 -18.85 -1.22
C LYS A 60 -8.94 -19.66 -0.05
N GLY A 61 -8.41 -20.86 0.21
CA GLY A 61 -8.84 -21.70 1.33
C GLY A 61 -8.32 -21.27 2.71
N PHE A 62 -7.32 -20.39 2.77
CA PHE A 62 -6.70 -19.93 4.02
C PHE A 62 -7.19 -18.54 4.44
N TYR A 63 -7.55 -17.70 3.48
CA TYR A 63 -7.94 -16.30 3.69
C TYR A 63 -9.22 -15.98 2.92
N SER A 64 -10.39 -16.26 3.51
CA SER A 64 -11.68 -16.04 2.86
C SER A 64 -11.94 -14.58 2.51
N ASP A 65 -11.50 -13.67 3.36
CA ASP A 65 -11.79 -12.23 3.27
C ASP A 65 -10.80 -11.49 2.35
N GLN A 66 -9.71 -12.15 1.94
CA GLN A 66 -8.68 -11.65 1.04
C GLN A 66 -8.45 -12.64 -0.12
N SER A 67 -9.55 -13.14 -0.70
CA SER A 67 -9.58 -14.28 -1.61
C SER A 67 -9.65 -13.93 -3.10
N ASP A 68 -9.82 -12.65 -3.44
CA ASP A 68 -9.74 -12.13 -4.81
C ASP A 68 -8.58 -11.13 -4.95
N PHE A 69 -8.26 -10.71 -6.18
CA PHE A 69 -7.06 -9.90 -6.42
C PHE A 69 -7.07 -8.55 -5.69
N PRO A 70 -8.16 -7.74 -5.73
CA PRO A 70 -8.21 -6.50 -4.95
C PRO A 70 -8.09 -6.75 -3.45
N THR A 71 -8.88 -7.68 -2.89
CA THR A 71 -8.89 -7.91 -1.44
C THR A 71 -7.59 -8.52 -0.93
N ALA A 72 -6.91 -9.32 -1.76
CA ALA A 72 -5.57 -9.85 -1.49
C ALA A 72 -4.52 -8.76 -1.28
N ALA A 73 -4.73 -7.56 -1.83
CA ALA A 73 -3.82 -6.44 -1.60
C ALA A 73 -3.84 -5.92 -0.16
N ALA A 74 -4.86 -6.22 0.64
CA ALA A 74 -4.88 -5.86 2.07
C ALA A 74 -4.24 -6.91 2.98
N TRP A 75 -3.79 -8.04 2.43
CA TRP A 75 -3.38 -9.19 3.22
C TRP A 75 -2.09 -8.95 4.03
N ALA A 76 -1.13 -8.19 3.51
CA ALA A 76 0.14 -7.96 4.20
C ALA A 76 -0.07 -7.22 5.55
N ASP A 77 -0.91 -6.19 5.56
CA ASP A 77 -1.31 -5.45 6.77
C ASP A 77 -2.02 -6.30 7.82
N PHE A 78 -2.61 -7.42 7.43
CA PHE A 78 -3.28 -8.33 8.35
C PHE A 78 -2.28 -9.20 9.14
N LEU A 79 -1.07 -9.44 8.62
CA LEU A 79 -0.08 -10.34 9.21
C LEU A 79 0.27 -10.02 10.68
N PRO A 80 0.46 -8.75 11.08
CA PRO A 80 0.69 -8.41 12.49
C PRO A 80 -0.45 -8.84 13.41
N SER A 81 -1.70 -8.84 12.95
CA SER A 81 -2.88 -9.22 13.76
C SER A 81 -2.90 -10.71 14.12
N VAL A 82 -2.18 -11.54 13.37
CA VAL A 82 -2.00 -12.98 13.62
C VAL A 82 -0.61 -13.31 14.17
N GLY A 83 0.14 -12.30 14.63
CA GLY A 83 1.43 -12.47 15.29
C GLY A 83 2.63 -12.59 14.33
N ILE A 84 2.47 -12.24 13.06
CA ILE A 84 3.55 -12.28 12.06
C ILE A 84 4.03 -10.86 11.78
N SER A 85 5.17 -10.47 12.35
CA SER A 85 5.76 -9.13 12.17
C SER A 85 7.06 -9.11 11.36
N ALA A 86 7.52 -10.27 10.88
CA ALA A 86 8.80 -10.42 10.17
C ALA A 86 8.91 -9.59 8.87
N PHE A 87 7.79 -9.08 8.36
CA PHE A 87 7.70 -8.31 7.11
C PHE A 87 7.37 -6.83 7.34
N SER A 88 7.35 -6.36 8.59
CA SER A 88 6.88 -5.00 8.90
C SER A 88 7.69 -3.92 8.18
N ASP A 89 9.00 -4.10 8.08
CA ASP A 89 9.89 -3.13 7.41
C ASP A 89 9.75 -3.14 5.89
N TRP A 90 9.04 -4.11 5.31
CA TRP A 90 8.80 -4.15 3.86
C TRP A 90 7.80 -3.08 3.42
N HIS A 91 7.01 -2.51 4.34
CA HIS A 91 5.93 -1.57 4.02
C HIS A 91 6.40 -0.13 3.76
N PHE A 92 7.66 0.19 4.03
CA PHE A 92 8.16 1.56 3.91
C PHE A 92 9.67 1.62 3.63
N ILE A 93 10.14 2.82 3.34
CA ILE A 93 11.55 3.21 3.40
C ILE A 93 11.64 4.54 4.15
N ASP A 94 12.44 4.59 5.19
CA ASP A 94 12.62 5.81 5.99
C ASP A 94 13.71 6.69 5.36
N GLN A 95 13.45 7.28 4.19
CA GLN A 95 14.38 8.25 3.60
C GLN A 95 14.44 9.50 4.51
N PRO A 96 15.63 9.85 5.04
CA PRO A 96 15.73 10.94 6.00
C PRO A 96 15.47 12.30 5.38
N ILE A 97 14.62 13.09 6.03
CA ILE A 97 14.48 14.54 5.79
C ILE A 97 15.01 15.26 7.03
N LEU A 98 16.14 15.96 6.91
CA LEU A 98 16.70 16.75 8.00
C LEU A 98 16.16 18.17 7.98
N ASP A 99 15.76 18.68 9.14
CA ASP A 99 15.51 20.11 9.32
C ASP A 99 16.78 20.93 9.05
N SER A 100 16.57 22.19 8.63
CA SER A 100 17.66 23.09 8.21
C SER A 100 18.74 23.27 9.27
N ASP A 101 18.38 23.18 10.55
CA ASP A 101 19.29 23.34 11.67
C ASP A 101 20.09 22.08 12.02
N LEU A 102 19.79 20.95 11.36
CA LEU A 102 20.54 19.69 11.47
C LEU A 102 21.49 19.44 10.28
N LEU A 103 21.25 20.08 9.12
CA LEU A 103 21.98 19.82 7.87
C LEU A 103 23.51 19.89 7.99
N ASN A 104 24.03 20.76 8.86
CA ASN A 104 25.47 20.96 9.04
C ASN A 104 26.03 20.31 10.33
N THR A 105 25.17 19.72 11.16
CA THR A 105 25.54 19.23 12.50
C THR A 105 25.27 17.74 12.67
N THR A 106 24.63 17.10 11.71
CA THR A 106 24.14 15.73 11.85
C THR A 106 24.23 14.99 10.52
N THR A 107 24.78 13.79 10.57
CA THR A 107 24.73 12.86 9.45
C THR A 107 23.34 12.25 9.39
N ALA A 108 22.72 12.27 8.21
CA ALA A 108 21.43 11.64 8.00
C ALA A 108 21.52 10.12 8.27
N PRO A 109 20.55 9.52 8.96
CA PRO A 109 20.54 8.07 9.15
C PRO A 109 20.32 7.37 7.81
N GLU A 110 21.07 6.29 7.58
CA GLU A 110 20.86 5.45 6.40
C GLU A 110 19.56 4.63 6.57
N PRO A 111 18.72 4.51 5.54
CA PRO A 111 17.57 3.62 5.58
C PRO A 111 17.99 2.15 5.80
N SER A 112 17.08 1.36 6.39
CA SER A 112 17.27 -0.10 6.52
C SER A 112 17.57 -0.74 5.16
N GLN A 113 18.41 -1.79 5.15
CA GLN A 113 18.67 -2.58 3.94
C GLN A 113 17.44 -3.38 3.51
N GLU A 114 16.70 -3.93 4.47
CA GLU A 114 15.40 -4.54 4.25
C GLU A 114 14.34 -3.45 4.37
N ASN A 115 13.86 -2.99 3.23
CA ASN A 115 12.87 -1.93 3.08
C ASN A 115 11.94 -2.24 1.89
N ILE A 116 10.96 -1.38 1.63
CA ILE A 116 10.02 -1.56 0.51
C ILE A 116 10.65 -1.71 -0.87
N VAL A 117 11.75 -1.00 -1.16
CA VAL A 117 12.46 -1.10 -2.44
C VAL A 117 13.13 -2.45 -2.56
N TRP A 118 13.75 -2.94 -1.49
CA TRP A 118 14.32 -4.29 -1.44
C TRP A 118 13.23 -5.35 -1.62
N ALA A 119 12.11 -5.23 -0.91
CA ALA A 119 11.01 -6.18 -0.94
C ALA A 119 10.33 -6.24 -2.32
N LEU A 120 10.09 -5.09 -2.96
CA LEU A 120 9.58 -5.02 -4.34
C LEU A 120 10.50 -5.72 -5.33
N ASN A 121 11.82 -5.51 -5.21
CA ASN A 121 12.80 -6.18 -6.05
C ASN A 121 12.80 -7.70 -5.83
N HIS A 122 12.62 -8.17 -4.59
CA HIS A 122 12.48 -9.58 -4.27
C HIS A 122 11.20 -10.21 -4.82
N CYS A 123 10.08 -9.50 -4.70
CA CYS A 123 8.81 -9.94 -5.28
C CYS A 123 8.93 -10.08 -6.79
N TYR A 124 9.46 -9.06 -7.46
CA TYR A 124 9.67 -9.06 -8.91
C TYR A 124 10.55 -10.24 -9.37
N LYS A 125 11.71 -10.43 -8.76
CA LYS A 125 12.63 -11.54 -9.11
C LYS A 125 11.96 -12.91 -8.92
N THR A 126 11.21 -13.10 -7.84
CA THR A 126 10.51 -14.36 -7.56
C THR A 126 9.42 -14.65 -8.60
N LEU A 127 8.67 -13.62 -9.01
CA LEU A 127 7.61 -13.76 -10.00
C LEU A 127 8.14 -13.96 -11.43
N GLN A 128 9.32 -13.42 -11.75
CA GLN A 128 10.00 -13.63 -13.03
C GLN A 128 10.61 -15.02 -13.17
N PHE A 129 10.99 -15.65 -12.05
CA PHE A 129 11.62 -16.96 -12.11
C PHE A 129 10.67 -17.96 -12.78
N SER A 130 11.10 -18.62 -13.85
CA SER A 130 10.27 -19.53 -14.65
C SER A 130 10.39 -21.00 -14.23
N GLY A 131 11.19 -21.32 -13.21
CA GLY A 131 11.36 -22.69 -12.74
C GLY A 131 10.04 -23.28 -12.26
N ALA A 132 9.64 -24.40 -12.84
CA ALA A 132 8.43 -25.12 -12.46
C ALA A 132 8.50 -25.53 -10.98
N GLY A 133 7.45 -25.27 -10.20
CA GLY A 133 7.24 -25.95 -8.91
C GLY A 133 6.83 -25.09 -7.71
N ASP A 134 7.15 -23.79 -7.67
CA ASP A 134 6.87 -22.97 -6.47
C ASP A 134 5.67 -22.01 -6.64
N ILE A 135 4.48 -22.60 -6.81
CA ILE A 135 3.23 -21.82 -6.88
C ILE A 135 2.98 -21.02 -5.58
N TRP A 136 3.38 -21.58 -4.43
CA TRP A 136 3.12 -20.99 -3.11
C TRP A 136 4.00 -19.76 -2.86
N GLY A 137 5.30 -19.86 -3.12
CA GLY A 137 6.21 -18.73 -3.00
C GLY A 137 5.86 -17.60 -3.97
N ARG A 138 5.50 -17.93 -5.22
CA ARG A 138 5.03 -16.91 -6.17
C ARG A 138 3.71 -16.28 -5.75
N ALA A 139 2.76 -17.06 -5.27
CA ALA A 139 1.49 -16.53 -4.80
C ALA A 139 1.63 -15.66 -3.55
N LEU A 140 2.55 -16.02 -2.65
CA LEU A 140 2.93 -15.21 -1.50
C LEU A 140 3.55 -13.88 -1.96
N MET A 141 4.52 -13.93 -2.87
CA MET A 141 5.19 -12.74 -3.40
C MET A 141 4.28 -11.87 -4.27
N LEU A 142 3.26 -12.45 -4.93
CA LEU A 142 2.26 -11.65 -5.63
C LEU A 142 1.44 -10.81 -4.65
N ARG A 143 1.02 -11.38 -3.51
CA ARG A 143 0.27 -10.66 -2.47
C ARG A 143 1.09 -9.49 -1.90
N PHE A 144 2.38 -9.72 -1.63
CA PHE A 144 3.27 -8.64 -1.25
C PHE A 144 3.43 -7.61 -2.38
N LEU A 145 3.69 -8.03 -3.62
CA LEU A 145 3.87 -7.10 -4.74
C LEU A 145 2.69 -6.12 -4.87
N ILE A 146 1.46 -6.62 -4.89
CA ILE A 146 0.28 -5.78 -5.10
C ILE A 146 0.01 -4.84 -3.92
N HIS A 147 0.38 -5.25 -2.70
CA HIS A 147 0.30 -4.41 -1.51
C HIS A 147 1.38 -3.31 -1.53
N LEU A 148 2.63 -3.71 -1.72
CA LEU A 148 3.81 -2.83 -1.67
C LEU A 148 3.84 -1.80 -2.80
N VAL A 149 3.25 -2.13 -3.96
CA VAL A 149 3.05 -1.12 -5.02
C VAL A 149 2.09 -0.03 -4.54
N GLY A 150 1.10 -0.33 -3.71
CA GLY A 150 0.27 0.69 -3.07
C GLY A 150 1.04 1.53 -2.07
N ASP A 151 1.72 0.86 -1.14
CA ASP A 151 2.49 1.51 -0.06
C ASP A 151 3.56 2.48 -0.59
N ILE A 152 4.33 2.10 -1.62
CA ILE A 152 5.38 2.98 -2.15
C ILE A 152 4.82 4.25 -2.82
N HIS A 153 3.54 4.26 -3.17
CA HIS A 153 2.87 5.46 -3.69
C HIS A 153 2.25 6.32 -2.57
N GLN A 154 2.22 5.83 -1.32
CA GLN A 154 1.85 6.62 -0.15
C GLN A 154 3.08 7.46 0.26
N PRO A 155 3.02 8.81 0.20
CA PRO A 155 4.21 9.64 0.35
C PRO A 155 4.95 9.49 1.69
N LEU A 156 4.22 9.26 2.77
CA LEU A 156 4.77 9.11 4.11
C LEU A 156 5.35 7.72 4.36
N HIS A 157 5.02 6.70 3.56
CA HIS A 157 5.76 5.43 3.56
C HIS A 157 7.17 5.56 2.97
N CYS A 158 7.56 6.71 2.44
CA CYS A 158 8.85 6.92 1.79
C CYS A 158 9.79 7.87 2.53
N VAL A 159 9.36 8.48 3.63
CA VAL A 159 10.13 9.54 4.29
C VAL A 159 10.01 9.49 5.81
N ASN A 160 11.07 9.90 6.50
CA ASN A 160 11.06 10.09 7.95
C ASN A 160 11.75 11.42 8.30
N ARG A 161 11.06 12.29 9.03
CA ARG A 161 11.54 13.66 9.29
C ARG A 161 12.27 13.75 10.63
N TYR A 162 13.44 14.36 10.59
CA TYR A 162 14.32 14.57 11.72
C TYR A 162 14.46 16.05 12.05
N SER A 163 14.31 16.35 13.33
CA SER A 163 14.40 17.66 13.97
C SER A 163 15.20 17.52 15.27
N LYS A 164 15.65 18.63 15.86
CA LYS A 164 16.31 18.60 17.17
C LYS A 164 15.49 17.89 18.26
N SER A 165 14.16 17.96 18.19
CA SER A 165 13.27 17.37 19.20
C SER A 165 13.05 15.86 19.08
N ASN A 166 13.33 15.26 17.92
CA ASN A 166 13.02 13.85 17.66
C ASN A 166 14.18 13.03 17.06
N ILE A 167 15.34 13.65 16.81
CA ILE A 167 16.52 12.93 16.29
C ILE A 167 16.93 11.74 17.18
N GLN A 168 16.84 11.89 18.50
CA GLN A 168 17.13 10.82 19.47
C GLN A 168 16.02 9.76 19.57
N LYS A 169 14.88 9.98 18.93
CA LYS A 169 13.72 9.06 18.92
C LYS A 169 13.59 8.28 17.61
N GLY A 170 14.50 8.50 16.65
CA GLY A 170 14.43 7.84 15.34
C GLY A 170 13.59 8.58 14.30
N GLY A 171 13.23 9.85 14.51
CA GLY A 171 12.48 10.68 13.56
C GLY A 171 11.05 10.93 14.00
N ASP A 172 10.14 11.23 13.06
CA ASP A 172 8.71 11.48 13.31
C ASP A 172 7.82 10.28 12.98
N HIS A 173 8.46 9.12 12.74
CA HIS A 173 7.81 7.85 12.43
C HIS A 173 6.85 7.99 11.25
N ARG A 174 7.35 8.55 10.13
CA ARG A 174 6.57 8.71 8.89
C ARG A 174 5.34 9.60 9.09
N GLY A 175 5.49 10.64 9.91
CA GLY A 175 4.39 11.55 10.27
C GLY A 175 3.42 11.02 11.33
N GLN A 176 3.65 9.85 11.92
CA GLN A 176 2.82 9.33 13.03
C GLN A 176 2.93 10.18 14.28
N ASP A 177 4.06 10.87 14.49
CA ASP A 177 4.25 11.78 15.62
C ASP A 177 3.65 13.18 15.39
N ILE A 178 3.20 13.48 14.16
CA ILE A 178 2.63 14.79 13.80
C ILE A 178 1.12 14.76 13.99
N MET A 179 0.66 15.14 15.18
CA MET A 179 -0.77 15.20 15.52
C MET A 179 -1.49 16.34 14.80
N LEU A 180 -2.64 16.03 14.21
CA LEU A 180 -3.50 17.01 13.55
C LEU A 180 -4.47 17.65 14.55
N LYS A 181 -4.49 18.99 14.62
CA LYS A 181 -5.48 19.74 15.41
C LYS A 181 -6.70 20.03 14.55
N ASN A 182 -7.91 19.74 15.04
CA ASN A 182 -9.18 19.98 14.37
C ASN A 182 -9.36 19.24 13.03
N SER A 183 -9.03 17.95 12.96
CA SER A 183 -9.52 17.14 11.84
C SER A 183 -11.06 17.12 11.90
N HIS A 184 -11.71 17.78 10.94
CA HIS A 184 -13.16 17.64 10.74
C HIS A 184 -13.56 16.18 10.42
N ILE A 185 -12.56 15.33 10.16
CA ILE A 185 -12.61 13.88 10.08
C ILE A 185 -12.26 13.34 11.47
N VAL A 186 -13.28 13.10 12.29
CA VAL A 186 -13.21 12.76 13.73
C VAL A 186 -12.30 11.54 14.05
N THR A 187 -11.98 10.71 13.07
CA THR A 187 -11.23 9.46 13.25
C THR A 187 -9.74 9.54 12.95
N VAL A 188 -9.25 10.61 12.31
CA VAL A 188 -7.83 10.74 11.91
C VAL A 188 -7.09 11.65 12.89
N LYS A 189 -6.03 11.13 13.52
CA LYS A 189 -5.32 11.76 14.64
C LYS A 189 -3.96 12.36 14.26
N ASP A 190 -3.29 11.76 13.29
CA ASP A 190 -1.92 12.12 12.89
C ASP A 190 -1.81 12.24 11.37
N LEU A 191 -0.69 12.80 10.93
CA LEU A 191 -0.41 13.06 9.51
C LEU A 191 -0.29 11.77 8.71
N HIS A 192 0.27 10.70 9.29
CA HIS A 192 0.42 9.42 8.60
C HIS A 192 -0.94 8.85 8.20
N ASN A 193 -1.87 8.74 9.16
CA ASN A 193 -3.20 8.20 8.95
C ASN A 193 -4.14 9.13 8.16
N PHE A 194 -3.71 10.37 7.88
CA PHE A 194 -4.45 11.31 7.06
C PHE A 194 -4.23 11.09 5.56
N TRP A 195 -3.02 10.65 5.19
CA TRP A 195 -2.63 10.37 3.81
C TRP A 195 -2.91 8.93 3.43
#